data_AF-A0A0S2K7Y8-F1
#
_entry.id   AF-A0A0S2K7Y8-F1
#
_cell.length_a   1.000
_cell.length_b   1.000
_cell.length_c   1.000
_cell.angle_alpha   90.00
_cell.angle_beta   90.00
_cell.angle_gamma   90.00
#
_symmetry.space_group_name_H-M   'P 1'
#
loop_
_entity.id
_entity.type
_entity.pdbx_description
1 polymer ?
#
loop_
_entity_poly.entity_id
_entity_poly.type
_entity_poly.pdbx_seq_one_letter_code
_entity_poly.pdbx_strand_id
1 'polypeptide(L)'
;MAPASPSMLEFASATLETKYKAVIPDSLSGSDFLHFGVGTFSLSENKVIFQGKLAPGPDYQLYLSPKFVENESQFLKFKQEMTRVGEVKSFDGFILQLPQHVDIENYANLVVWCEAFQEFITAANYK
;
A
#
# COMPACT_ATOMS: atom_id res chain seq x y z
N MET A 1 -6.87 12.69 15.04
CA MET A 1 -5.99 13.21 13.97
C MET A 1 -5.07 12.08 13.53
N ALA A 2 -4.80 11.96 12.23
CA ALA A 2 -3.80 11.02 11.74
C ALA A 2 -2.40 11.41 12.30
N PRO A 3 -1.50 10.44 12.55
CA PRO A 3 -0.11 10.74 12.86
C PRO A 3 0.56 11.53 11.75
N ALA A 4 1.60 12.29 12.09
CA ALA A 4 2.45 12.94 11.10
C ALA A 4 3.17 11.90 10.22
N SER A 5 3.48 12.29 8.99
CA SER A 5 4.33 11.47 8.12
C SER A 5 5.77 11.39 8.66
N PRO A 6 6.51 10.32 8.33
CA PRO A 6 7.94 10.24 8.61
C PRO A 6 8.70 11.43 8.02
N SER A 7 9.79 11.83 8.69
CA SER A 7 10.70 12.86 8.19
C SER A 7 11.49 12.39 6.95
N MET A 8 12.08 13.35 6.24
CA MET A 8 12.95 13.05 5.08
C MET A 8 14.12 12.14 5.45
N LEU A 9 14.70 12.31 6.65
CA LEU A 9 15.80 11.46 7.12
C LEU A 9 15.31 10.03 7.39
N GLU A 10 14.14 9.86 8.00
CA GLU A 10 13.55 8.53 8.22
C GLU A 10 13.24 7.82 6.91
N PHE A 11 12.70 8.53 5.91
CA PHE A 11 12.51 7.96 4.57
C PHE A 11 13.84 7.59 3.89
N ALA A 12 14.84 8.48 3.95
CA ALA A 12 16.15 8.20 3.37
C ALA A 12 16.79 6.95 3.99
N SER A 13 16.74 6.80 5.32
CA SER A 13 17.24 5.61 6.01
C SER A 13 16.43 4.36 5.69
N ALA A 14 15.10 4.46 5.64
CA ALA A 14 14.24 3.30 5.40
C ALA A 14 14.34 2.75 3.97
N THR A 15 14.75 3.57 3.00
CA THR A 15 14.84 3.20 1.58
C THR A 15 16.21 2.65 1.17
N LEU A 16 17.21 2.63 2.06
CA LEU A 16 18.57 2.13 1.75
C LEU A 16 18.59 0.68 1.26
N GLU A 17 17.72 -0.17 1.79
CA GLU A 17 17.66 -1.61 1.48
C GLU A 17 16.52 -1.95 0.50
N THR A 18 16.06 -0.96 -0.29
CA THR A 18 14.96 -1.15 -1.24
C THR A 18 15.36 -2.16 -2.31
N LYS A 19 14.56 -3.21 -2.46
CA LYS A 19 14.64 -4.19 -3.54
C LYS A 19 13.73 -3.83 -4.71
N TYR A 20 12.51 -3.38 -4.41
CA TYR A 20 11.50 -3.07 -5.42
C TYR A 20 10.92 -1.67 -5.23
N LYS A 21 10.51 -1.07 -6.35
CA LYS A 21 9.74 0.18 -6.38
C LYS A 21 8.50 -0.02 -7.23
N ALA A 22 7.40 0.57 -6.78
CA ALA A 22 6.13 0.54 -7.49
C ALA A 22 5.49 1.93 -7.47
N VAL A 23 5.24 2.47 -8.65
CA VAL A 23 4.53 3.73 -8.81
C VAL A 23 3.05 3.42 -8.98
N ILE A 24 2.19 4.15 -8.25
CA ILE A 24 0.74 4.05 -8.44
C ILE A 24 0.40 4.56 -9.85
N PRO A 25 -0.36 3.80 -10.66
CA PRO A 25 -0.81 4.26 -11.98
C PRO A 25 -1.64 5.55 -11.92
N ASP A 26 -1.58 6.37 -12.96
CA ASP A 26 -2.32 7.64 -13.05
C ASP A 26 -3.85 7.45 -12.94
N SER A 27 -4.34 6.26 -13.32
CA SER A 27 -5.75 5.90 -13.22
C SER A 27 -5.91 4.43 -12.84
N LEU A 28 -6.81 4.16 -11.90
CA LEU A 28 -7.28 2.84 -11.51
C LEU A 28 -8.81 2.87 -11.54
N SER A 29 -9.44 1.78 -11.98
CA SER A 29 -10.90 1.77 -12.26
C SER A 29 -11.80 2.06 -11.04
N GLY A 30 -11.33 1.79 -9.83
CA GLY A 30 -12.03 2.02 -8.56
C GLY A 30 -11.49 3.22 -7.78
N SER A 31 -10.55 3.99 -8.33
CA SER A 31 -10.09 5.22 -7.68
C SER A 31 -10.90 6.44 -8.14
N ASP A 32 -11.27 7.29 -7.20
CA ASP A 32 -12.03 8.52 -7.44
C ASP A 32 -11.50 9.69 -6.58
N PHE A 33 -12.24 10.80 -6.51
CA PHE A 33 -11.81 11.98 -5.76
C PHE A 33 -11.81 11.80 -4.23
N LEU A 34 -12.52 10.79 -3.70
CA LEU A 34 -12.61 10.42 -2.29
C LEU A 34 -11.75 9.21 -1.94
N HIS A 35 -11.44 8.35 -2.91
CA HIS A 35 -10.70 7.10 -2.72
C HIS A 35 -9.54 7.06 -3.72
N PHE A 36 -8.41 7.66 -3.33
CA PHE A 36 -7.23 7.72 -4.20
C PHE A 36 -5.94 7.49 -3.44
N GLY A 37 -4.91 7.16 -4.21
CA GLY A 37 -3.52 7.29 -3.83
C GLY A 37 -2.70 7.80 -4.99
N VAL A 38 -1.66 8.59 -4.71
CA VAL A 38 -0.63 8.99 -5.66
C VAL A 38 0.72 8.89 -5.00
N GLY A 39 1.71 8.32 -5.67
CA GLY A 39 3.06 8.21 -5.14
C GLY A 39 3.74 6.88 -5.43
N THR A 40 4.77 6.60 -4.65
CA THR A 40 5.65 5.44 -4.85
C THR A 40 5.71 4.59 -3.59
N PHE A 41 5.55 3.29 -3.76
CA PHE A 41 5.95 2.30 -2.78
C PHE A 41 7.39 1.85 -3.01
N SER A 42 8.13 1.64 -1.93
CA SER A 42 9.42 0.96 -1.92
C SER A 42 9.34 -0.24 -0.98
N LEU A 43 9.85 -1.39 -1.40
CA LEU A 43 9.81 -2.62 -0.61
C LEU A 43 11.23 -3.15 -0.39
N SER A 44 11.52 -3.58 0.83
CA SER A 44 12.67 -4.41 1.21
C SER A 44 12.16 -5.75 1.74
N GLU A 45 13.06 -6.64 2.17
CA GLU A 45 12.66 -7.92 2.79
C GLU A 45 11.86 -7.75 4.10
N ASN A 46 11.97 -6.59 4.76
CA ASN A 46 11.41 -6.37 6.09
C ASN A 46 10.47 -5.17 6.18
N LYS A 47 10.34 -4.33 5.14
CA LYS A 47 9.55 -3.10 5.21
C LYS A 47 8.84 -2.79 3.89
N VAL A 48 7.72 -2.07 4.02
CA VAL A 48 7.10 -1.32 2.94
C VAL A 48 7.10 0.16 3.32
N ILE A 49 7.59 1.00 2.41
CA ILE A 49 7.63 2.45 2.53
C ILE A 49 6.69 3.02 1.48
N PHE A 50 5.83 3.95 1.87
CA PHE A 50 5.04 4.74 0.94
C PHE A 50 5.43 6.21 1.04
N GLN A 51 5.76 6.81 -0.09
CA GLN A 51 6.02 8.24 -0.24
C GLN A 51 5.02 8.81 -1.24
N GLY A 52 4.07 9.59 -0.75
CA GLY A 52 2.97 10.08 -1.56
C GLY A 52 1.80 10.54 -0.70
N LYS A 53 0.63 10.61 -1.33
CA LYS A 53 -0.62 11.02 -0.68
C LYS A 53 -1.71 10.00 -0.92
N LEU A 54 -2.45 9.68 0.14
CA LEU A 54 -3.69 8.92 0.10
C LEU A 54 -4.86 9.83 0.47
N ALA A 55 -6.05 9.52 -0.02
CA ALA A 55 -7.26 10.07 0.57
C ALA A 55 -7.37 9.61 2.04
N PRO A 56 -7.73 10.48 2.99
CA PRO A 56 -7.87 10.10 4.39
C PRO A 56 -9.15 9.27 4.59
N GLY A 57 -9.04 8.18 5.34
CA GLY A 57 -10.19 7.34 5.67
C GLY A 57 -9.94 6.46 6.90
N PRO A 58 -10.99 5.84 7.45
CA PRO A 58 -10.84 4.95 8.59
C PRO A 58 -10.29 3.59 8.15
N ASP A 59 -9.58 2.91 9.06
CA ASP A 59 -9.27 1.47 8.94
C ASP A 59 -8.61 1.07 7.61
N TYR A 60 -7.64 1.87 7.15
CA TYR A 60 -6.86 1.53 5.97
C TYR A 60 -5.87 0.42 6.29
N GLN A 61 -5.81 -0.56 5.40
CA GLN A 61 -4.95 -1.72 5.51
C GLN A 61 -4.14 -1.86 4.22
N LEU A 62 -2.86 -2.17 4.37
CA LEU A 62 -2.00 -2.54 3.27
C LEU A 62 -1.99 -4.06 3.08
N TYR A 63 -2.19 -4.49 1.84
CA TYR A 63 -2.14 -5.89 1.42
C TYR A 63 -1.06 -6.12 0.37
N LEU A 64 -0.41 -7.29 0.42
CA LEU A 64 0.32 -7.86 -0.71
C LEU A 64 -0.60 -8.81 -1.46
N SER A 65 -0.63 -8.69 -2.79
CA SER A 65 -1.49 -9.49 -3.65
C SER A 65 -0.69 -10.18 -4.77
N PRO A 66 -0.96 -11.47 -5.05
CA PRO A 66 -0.36 -12.16 -6.18
C PRO A 66 -0.96 -11.70 -7.52
N LYS A 67 -2.16 -11.11 -7.50
CA LYS A 67 -2.88 -10.61 -8.68
C LYS A 67 -3.07 -9.10 -8.61
N PHE A 68 -2.92 -8.42 -9.74
CA PHE A 68 -3.23 -7.00 -9.80
C PHE A 68 -4.75 -6.79 -9.71
N VAL A 69 -5.18 -5.83 -8.92
CA VAL A 69 -6.58 -5.45 -8.73
C VAL A 69 -6.69 -3.93 -8.79
N GLU A 70 -7.79 -3.45 -9.34
CA GLU A 70 -7.99 -2.04 -9.68
C GLU A 70 -9.32 -1.48 -9.16
N ASN A 71 -10.11 -2.29 -8.45
CA ASN A 71 -11.41 -1.93 -7.87
C ASN A 71 -11.84 -2.90 -6.76
N GLU A 72 -12.93 -2.56 -6.09
CA GLU A 72 -13.54 -3.27 -4.96
C GLU A 72 -13.91 -4.69 -5.32
N SER A 73 -14.56 -4.88 -6.48
CA SER A 73 -15.03 -6.20 -6.92
C SER A 73 -13.87 -7.17 -7.11
N GLN A 74 -12.79 -6.71 -7.74
CA GLN A 74 -11.57 -7.50 -7.91
C GLN A 74 -10.86 -7.75 -6.57
N PHE A 75 -10.77 -6.73 -5.70
CA PHE A 75 -10.20 -6.90 -4.36
C PHE A 75 -10.96 -7.98 -3.58
N LEU A 76 -12.28 -7.86 -3.44
CA LEU A 76 -13.12 -8.81 -2.72
C LEU A 76 -13.01 -10.23 -3.30
N LYS A 77 -12.94 -10.36 -4.62
CA LYS A 77 -12.76 -11.64 -5.29
C LYS A 77 -11.46 -12.33 -4.93
N PHE A 78 -10.36 -11.58 -4.81
CA PHE A 78 -9.02 -12.13 -4.61
C PHE A 78 -8.46 -11.95 -3.19
N LYS A 79 -9.20 -11.31 -2.28
CA LYS A 79 -8.76 -10.98 -0.91
C LYS A 79 -8.21 -12.19 -0.14
N GLN A 80 -8.81 -13.36 -0.32
CA GLN A 80 -8.37 -14.60 0.36
C GLN A 80 -6.98 -15.09 -0.09
N GLU A 81 -6.50 -14.65 -1.26
CA GLU A 81 -5.16 -14.94 -1.78
C GLU A 81 -4.12 -13.87 -1.35
N MET A 82 -4.57 -12.80 -0.68
CA MET A 82 -3.72 -11.69 -0.26
C MET A 82 -3.26 -11.86 1.18
N THR A 83 -2.12 -11.26 1.51
CA THR A 83 -1.66 -11.17 2.89
C THR A 83 -1.67 -9.73 3.38
N ARG A 84 -2.30 -9.52 4.54
CA ARG A 84 -2.30 -8.22 5.22
C ARG A 84 -0.91 -7.93 5.79
N VAL A 85 -0.35 -6.78 5.42
CA VAL A 85 0.92 -6.27 5.97
C VAL A 85 0.67 -5.54 7.28
N GLY A 86 -0.28 -4.59 7.29
CA GLY A 86 -0.52 -3.76 8.47
C GLY A 86 -1.45 -2.59 8.21
N GLU A 87 -1.76 -1.87 9.29
CA GLU A 87 -2.63 -0.70 9.28
C GLU A 87 -1.90 0.53 8.77
N VAL A 88 -2.55 1.33 7.93
CA VAL A 88 -2.07 2.60 7.40
C VAL A 88 -2.72 3.74 8.18
N LYS A 89 -1.94 4.42 9.01
CA LYS A 89 -2.43 5.51 9.87
C LYS A 89 -2.11 6.91 9.35
N SER A 90 -1.08 7.04 8.52
CA SER A 90 -0.64 8.30 7.93
C SER A 90 -0.93 8.30 6.43
N PHE A 91 -1.49 9.40 5.94
CA PHE A 91 -1.94 9.54 4.56
C PHE A 91 -0.96 10.35 3.69
N ASP A 92 0.06 10.96 4.28
CA ASP A 92 1.11 11.71 3.58
C ASP A 92 2.45 10.93 3.57
N GLY A 93 2.34 9.60 3.56
CA GLY A 93 3.46 8.66 3.58
C GLY A 93 3.61 7.92 4.92
N PHE A 94 4.17 6.72 4.86
CA PHE A 94 4.33 5.82 6.00
C PHE A 94 5.46 4.82 5.80
N ILE A 95 5.87 4.17 6.91
CA ILE A 95 6.78 3.02 6.92
C ILE A 95 6.09 1.92 7.73
N LEU A 96 5.92 0.75 7.13
CA LEU A 96 5.38 -0.45 7.78
C LEU A 96 6.41 -1.57 7.78
N GLN A 97 6.45 -2.34 8.87
CA GLN A 97 7.22 -3.58 8.92
C GLN A 97 6.43 -4.70 8.23
N LEU A 98 7.11 -5.53 7.45
CA LEU A 98 6.54 -6.76 6.94
C LEU A 98 6.46 -7.80 8.08
N PRO A 99 5.36 -8.57 8.18
CA PRO A 99 5.30 -9.69 9.09
C PRO A 99 6.39 -10.73 8.75
N GLN A 100 7.03 -11.33 9.76
CA GLN A 100 8.19 -12.23 9.56
C GLN A 100 7.94 -13.46 8.68
N HIS A 101 6.68 -13.87 8.53
CA HIS A 101 6.29 -15.01 7.69
C HIS A 101 5.96 -14.63 6.24
N VAL A 102 6.04 -13.34 5.90
CA VAL A 102 5.70 -12.82 4.58
C VAL A 102 6.96 -12.73 3.73
N ASP A 103 6.98 -13.51 2.65
CA ASP A 103 7.98 -13.39 1.58
C ASP A 103 7.38 -12.61 0.40
N ILE A 104 7.96 -11.44 0.12
CA ILE A 104 7.54 -10.54 -0.96
C ILE A 104 7.72 -11.14 -2.34
N GLU A 105 8.50 -12.23 -2.48
CA GLU A 105 8.68 -12.89 -3.75
C GLU A 105 7.43 -13.65 -4.21
N ASN A 106 6.55 -14.03 -3.29
CA ASN A 106 5.29 -14.72 -3.59
C ASN A 106 4.18 -13.79 -4.12
N TYR A 107 4.43 -12.48 -4.16
CA TYR A 107 3.47 -11.46 -4.58
C TYR A 107 4.09 -10.55 -5.65
N ALA A 108 3.25 -9.73 -6.27
CA ALA A 108 3.68 -8.77 -7.29
C ALA A 108 3.04 -7.39 -7.10
N ASN A 109 2.06 -7.25 -6.20
CA ASN A 109 1.21 -6.08 -6.12
C ASN A 109 0.98 -5.67 -4.67
N LEU A 110 0.83 -4.37 -4.47
CA LEU A 110 0.40 -3.72 -3.24
C LEU A 110 -1.02 -3.18 -3.44
N VAL A 111 -1.85 -3.28 -2.41
CA VAL A 111 -3.21 -2.72 -2.41
C VAL A 111 -3.46 -2.02 -1.08
N VAL A 112 -3.94 -0.78 -1.12
CA VAL A 112 -4.48 -0.10 0.06
C VAL A 112 -6.01 -0.20 0.01
N TRP A 113 -6.58 -0.73 1.08
CA TRP A 113 -8.00 -1.05 1.20
C TRP A 113 -8.56 -0.49 2.50
N CYS A 114 -9.77 0.08 2.46
CA CYS A 114 -10.52 0.45 3.66
C CYS A 114 -11.39 -0.72 4.12
N GLU A 115 -11.07 -1.34 5.25
CA GLU A 115 -11.86 -2.47 5.77
C GLU A 115 -13.23 -2.03 6.30
N ALA A 116 -13.29 -0.86 6.96
CA ALA A 116 -14.52 -0.37 7.56
C ALA A 116 -15.62 -0.06 6.53
N PHE A 117 -15.25 0.43 5.35
CA PHE A 117 -16.21 0.81 4.29
C PHE A 117 -16.20 -0.11 3.07
N GLN A 118 -15.27 -1.07 3.01
CA GLN A 118 -15.09 -1.93 1.85
C GLN A 118 -14.79 -1.15 0.57
N GLU A 119 -13.89 -0.18 0.65
CA GLU A 119 -13.54 0.72 -0.45
C GLU A 119 -12.09 0.52 -0.92
N PHE A 120 -11.89 0.52 -2.24
CA PHE A 120 -10.57 0.42 -2.85
C PHE A 120 -9.92 1.80 -2.90
N ILE A 121 -8.70 1.92 -2.36
CA ILE A 121 -8.02 3.22 -2.32
C ILE A 121 -7.03 3.35 -3.47
N THR A 122 -6.14 2.38 -3.60
CA THR A 122 -5.12 2.35 -4.65
C THR A 122 -4.43 1.00 -4.72
N ALA A 123 -3.74 0.74 -5.84
CA ALA A 123 -2.86 -0.38 -6.00
C ALA A 123 -1.63 0.00 -6.84
N ALA A 124 -0.56 -0.76 -6.68
CA ALA A 124 0.63 -0.64 -7.51
C ALA A 124 1.29 -2.00 -7.70
N ASN A 125 1.84 -2.24 -8.88
CA ASN A 125 2.60 -3.44 -9.19
C ASN A 125 4.10 -3.13 -9.06
N TYR A 126 4.86 -4.03 -8.40
CA TYR A 126 6.29 -3.87 -8.14
C TYR A 126 7.17 -4.89 -8.88
N LYS A 127 6.60 -5.71 -9.78
CA LYS A 127 7.31 -6.77 -10.53
C LYS A 127 7.08 -6.68 -12.04
#